data_AF-A0A3C0Q5R7-F1
#
_entry.id   AF-A0A3C0Q5R7-F1
#
_cell.length_a   1.000
_cell.length_b   1.000
_cell.length_c   1.000
_cell.angle_alpha   90.00
_cell.angle_beta   90.00
_cell.angle_gamma   90.00
#
_symmetry.space_group_name_H-M   'P 1'
#
loop_
_entity.id
_entity.type
_entity.pdbx_description
1 polymer ?
#
loop_
_entity_poly.entity_id
_entity_poly.type
_entity_poly.pdbx_seq_one_letter_code
_entity_poly.pdbx_strand_id
1 'polypeptide(L)'
;MRALLLLLGSLLIMTATTPANADDLKLDPENTIYLDTTYGRVVIKLMPEVAPKHVEQIKTLTRKGFYDGIIFHRVIDGFMAQTGDPTGTGTGGSDLPNIKAEFNSTNFGRGAVGMARSSNPDSANSQFFICFTDCSFLNKQYTVWGQVVEGMQFVDQIKRGEPPANPDKIVKMTVAADDKKAAASK
;
A
#
# COMPACT_ATOMS: atom_id res chain seq x y z
N MET A 1 66.42 18.22 -9.69
CA MET A 1 64.99 17.99 -10.03
C MET A 1 64.29 17.45 -8.79
N ARG A 2 63.41 18.25 -8.16
CA ARG A 2 62.60 17.87 -7.00
C ARG A 2 61.23 17.45 -7.50
N ALA A 3 60.81 16.21 -7.25
CA ALA A 3 59.43 15.77 -7.47
C ALA A 3 58.74 15.69 -6.11
N LEU A 4 57.78 16.59 -5.89
CA LEU A 4 56.93 16.66 -4.71
C LEU A 4 55.61 15.94 -5.03
N LEU A 5 55.37 14.80 -4.39
CA LEU A 5 54.15 14.01 -4.55
C LEU A 5 53.12 14.50 -3.51
N LEU A 6 52.04 15.13 -3.95
CA LEU A 6 50.90 15.54 -3.12
C LEU A 6 49.80 14.47 -3.23
N LEU A 7 49.58 13.71 -2.16
CA LEU A 7 48.44 12.82 -1.98
C LEU A 7 47.24 13.63 -1.48
N LEU A 8 46.27 13.89 -2.36
CA LEU A 8 44.97 14.44 -2.00
C LEU A 8 44.05 13.30 -1.55
N GLY A 9 43.80 13.23 -0.23
CA GLY A 9 42.78 12.36 0.34
C GLY A 9 41.38 12.85 0.01
N SER A 10 40.59 12.03 -0.68
CA SER A 10 39.18 12.30 -0.99
C SER A 10 38.31 12.01 0.23
N LEU A 11 37.72 13.07 0.78
CA LEU A 11 36.73 13.00 1.85
C LEU A 11 35.38 12.56 1.27
N LEU A 12 34.97 11.33 1.57
CA LEU A 12 33.65 10.80 1.20
C LEU A 12 32.60 11.40 2.14
N ILE A 13 31.86 12.39 1.67
CA ILE A 13 30.73 12.97 2.42
C ILE A 13 29.54 12.01 2.28
N MET A 14 29.31 11.19 3.31
CA MET A 14 28.06 10.42 3.43
C MET A 14 26.92 11.39 3.78
N THR A 15 26.14 11.78 2.77
CA THR A 15 24.87 12.48 3.00
C THR A 15 23.86 11.48 3.55
N ALA A 16 23.55 11.60 4.85
CA ALA A 16 22.44 10.88 5.45
C ALA A 16 21.13 11.39 4.83
N THR A 17 20.45 10.53 4.06
CA THR A 17 19.10 10.80 3.57
C THR A 17 18.13 10.63 4.73
N THR A 18 17.60 11.74 5.25
CA THR A 18 16.47 11.72 6.18
C THR A 18 15.26 11.10 5.48
N PRO A 19 14.49 10.21 6.14
CA PRO A 19 13.23 9.73 5.57
C PRO A 19 12.27 10.91 5.44
N ALA A 20 11.69 11.08 4.25
CA ALA A 20 10.64 12.06 4.02
C ALA A 20 9.45 11.74 4.94
N ASN A 21 8.94 12.77 5.62
CA ASN A 21 7.68 12.68 6.36
C ASN A 21 6.51 12.86 5.38
N ALA A 22 5.43 12.12 5.60
CA ALA A 22 4.15 12.25 4.89
C ALA A 22 3.63 13.69 4.78
N ASP A 23 4.04 14.57 5.70
CA ASP A 23 3.69 16.00 5.70
C ASP A 23 4.26 16.78 4.51
N ASP A 24 5.40 16.36 3.93
CA ASP A 24 6.03 17.05 2.79
C ASP A 24 5.26 16.86 1.48
N LEU A 25 4.50 15.76 1.36
CA LEU A 25 3.71 15.44 0.17
C LEU A 25 2.39 16.23 0.06
N LYS A 26 2.02 17.01 1.10
CA LYS A 26 0.75 17.76 1.20
C LYS A 26 -0.47 16.93 0.75
N LEU A 27 -0.55 15.70 1.24
CA LEU A 27 -1.68 14.83 0.92
C LEU A 27 -2.93 15.30 1.65
N ASP A 28 -4.10 15.12 1.01
CA ASP A 28 -5.38 15.29 1.68
C ASP A 28 -5.55 14.17 2.72
N PRO A 29 -5.69 14.49 4.02
CA PRO A 29 -5.85 13.47 5.05
C PRO A 29 -7.11 12.61 4.87
N GLU A 30 -8.16 13.12 4.23
CA GLU A 30 -9.35 12.33 3.92
C GLU A 30 -9.11 11.32 2.79
N ASN A 31 -8.11 11.55 1.94
CA ASN A 31 -7.72 10.69 0.83
C ASN A 31 -6.33 10.06 1.06
N THR A 32 -6.01 9.80 2.33
CA THR A 32 -4.77 9.15 2.74
C THR A 32 -5.08 8.03 3.73
N ILE A 33 -4.49 6.86 3.51
CA ILE A 33 -4.53 5.73 4.44
C ILE A 33 -3.14 5.53 5.04
N TYR A 34 -3.11 5.34 6.36
CA TYR A 34 -2.00 4.75 7.07
C TYR A 34 -2.26 3.26 7.25
N LEU A 35 -1.37 2.44 6.70
CA LEU A 35 -1.34 0.99 6.87
C LEU A 35 -0.11 0.65 7.71
N ASP A 36 -0.34 0.37 8.99
CA ASP A 36 0.72 0.00 9.92
C ASP A 36 0.96 -1.51 9.82
N THR A 37 2.22 -1.89 9.57
CA THR A 37 2.71 -3.27 9.62
C THR A 37 3.64 -3.47 10.81
N THR A 38 4.11 -4.69 11.04
CA THR A 38 5.18 -4.96 12.02
C THR A 38 6.52 -4.34 11.64
N TYR A 39 6.72 -3.98 10.36
CA TYR A 39 7.97 -3.40 9.85
C TYR A 39 7.95 -1.87 9.85
N GLY A 40 6.76 -1.26 9.84
CA GLY A 40 6.57 0.18 9.80
C GLY A 40 5.28 0.61 9.11
N ARG A 41 5.07 1.92 9.01
CA ARG A 41 3.90 2.55 8.39
C ARG A 41 4.08 2.68 6.88
N VAL A 42 3.07 2.22 6.14
CA VAL A 42 2.91 2.43 4.70
C VAL A 42 1.86 3.52 4.50
N VAL A 43 2.17 4.53 3.70
CA VAL A 43 1.24 5.62 3.37
C VAL A 43 0.70 5.40 1.97
N ILE A 44 -0.63 5.28 1.87
CA ILE A 44 -1.34 5.06 0.60
C ILE A 44 -2.17 6.30 0.29
N LYS A 45 -1.89 6.93 -0.85
CA LYS A 45 -2.75 7.97 -1.43
C LYS A 45 -3.95 7.30 -2.11
N LEU A 46 -5.16 7.72 -1.77
CA LEU A 46 -6.40 7.29 -2.40
C LEU A 46 -6.67 8.10 -3.67
N MET A 47 -7.35 7.49 -4.64
CA MET A 47 -7.64 8.09 -5.95
C MET A 47 -9.16 8.11 -6.24
N PRO A 48 -9.96 8.89 -5.49
CA PRO A 48 -11.42 8.94 -5.65
C PRO A 48 -11.85 9.45 -7.03
N GLU A 49 -10.98 10.16 -7.75
CA GLU A 49 -11.23 10.66 -9.09
C GLU A 49 -11.32 9.58 -10.16
N VAL A 50 -10.72 8.39 -9.93
CA VAL A 50 -10.77 7.26 -10.88
C VAL A 50 -11.51 6.04 -10.33
N ALA A 51 -11.64 5.90 -9.01
CA ALA A 51 -12.31 4.76 -8.38
C ALA A 51 -13.10 5.18 -7.12
N PRO A 52 -14.10 6.06 -7.25
CA PRO A 52 -14.80 6.66 -6.10
C PRO A 52 -15.47 5.63 -5.20
N LYS A 53 -16.11 4.59 -5.76
CA LYS A 53 -16.82 3.58 -4.95
C LYS A 53 -15.84 2.67 -4.20
N HIS A 54 -14.73 2.32 -4.84
CA HIS A 54 -13.67 1.56 -4.18
C HIS A 54 -13.04 2.35 -3.03
N VAL A 55 -12.75 3.63 -3.25
CA VAL A 55 -12.23 4.52 -2.20
C VAL A 55 -13.21 4.66 -1.04
N GLU A 56 -14.50 4.86 -1.32
CA GLU A 56 -15.54 4.94 -0.30
C GLU A 56 -15.61 3.64 0.53
N GLN A 57 -15.57 2.48 -0.12
CA GLN A 57 -15.61 1.18 0.56
C GLN A 57 -14.36 0.95 1.42
N ILE A 58 -13.16 1.25 0.92
CA ILE A 58 -11.91 1.16 1.68
C ILE A 58 -11.97 2.05 2.92
N LYS A 59 -12.41 3.31 2.78
CA LYS A 59 -12.54 4.24 3.91
C LYS A 59 -13.56 3.73 4.93
N THR A 60 -14.70 3.24 4.47
CA THR A 60 -15.75 2.71 5.34
C THR A 60 -15.26 1.52 6.15
N LEU A 61 -14.63 0.53 5.50
CA LEU A 61 -14.09 -0.66 6.17
C LEU A 61 -12.95 -0.30 7.12
N THR A 62 -12.07 0.62 6.72
CA THR A 62 -10.99 1.13 7.59
C THR A 62 -11.56 1.78 8.85
N ARG A 63 -12.57 2.65 8.74
CA ARG A 63 -13.23 3.30 9.89
C ARG A 63 -13.97 2.34 10.79
N LYS A 64 -14.47 1.23 10.25
CA LYS A 64 -15.04 0.10 11.02
C LYS A 64 -13.97 -0.74 11.74
N GLY A 65 -12.68 -0.50 11.50
CA GLY A 65 -11.58 -1.34 12.04
C GLY A 65 -11.49 -2.72 11.37
N PHE A 66 -12.13 -2.91 10.22
CA PHE A 66 -12.25 -4.22 9.56
C PHE A 66 -10.91 -4.84 9.23
N TYR A 67 -9.93 -4.03 8.79
CA TYR A 67 -8.63 -4.52 8.33
C TYR A 67 -7.65 -4.84 9.45
N ASP A 68 -7.94 -4.44 10.70
CA ASP A 68 -7.03 -4.61 11.82
C ASP A 68 -6.84 -6.11 12.12
N GLY A 69 -5.59 -6.57 12.06
CA GLY A 69 -5.21 -7.96 12.26
C GLY A 69 -5.34 -8.86 11.02
N ILE A 70 -5.90 -8.37 9.90
CA ILE A 70 -6.02 -9.17 8.67
C ILE A 70 -4.64 -9.47 8.09
N ILE A 71 -4.44 -10.72 7.69
CA ILE A 71 -3.17 -11.23 7.17
C ILE A 71 -2.99 -10.95 5.67
N PHE A 72 -1.73 -10.85 5.26
CA PHE A 72 -1.33 -10.96 3.86
C PHE A 72 -1.32 -12.44 3.47
N HIS A 73 -2.47 -12.97 3.08
CA HIS A 73 -2.68 -14.40 2.82
C HIS A 73 -2.07 -14.88 1.50
N ARG A 74 -1.71 -13.97 0.58
CA ARG A 74 -1.13 -14.34 -0.72
C ARG A 74 -0.11 -13.32 -1.18
N VAL A 75 1.16 -13.72 -1.23
CA VAL A 75 2.28 -12.81 -1.48
C VAL A 75 3.25 -13.47 -2.45
N ILE A 76 3.30 -12.96 -3.68
CA ILE A 76 4.10 -13.52 -4.77
C ILE A 76 5.28 -12.59 -5.05
N ASP A 77 6.48 -13.15 -4.97
CA ASP A 77 7.70 -12.40 -5.25
C ASP A 77 7.74 -11.92 -6.70
N GLY A 78 8.20 -10.68 -6.90
CA GLY A 78 8.16 -10.05 -8.22
C GLY A 78 6.76 -9.75 -8.75
N PHE A 79 5.71 -9.84 -7.93
CA PHE A 79 4.35 -9.51 -8.33
C PHE A 79 3.64 -8.62 -7.30
N MET A 80 3.01 -9.18 -6.27
CA MET A 80 2.18 -8.42 -5.34
C MET A 80 2.04 -9.05 -3.95
N ALA A 81 1.62 -8.24 -2.98
CA ALA A 81 1.14 -8.67 -1.67
C ALA A 81 -0.37 -8.42 -1.56
N GLN A 82 -1.17 -9.49 -1.44
CA GLN A 82 -2.62 -9.47 -1.31
C GLN A 82 -3.07 -9.72 0.14
N THR A 83 -4.08 -8.96 0.56
CA THR A 83 -4.64 -8.93 1.92
C THR A 83 -6.14 -8.61 1.87
N GLY A 84 -6.75 -8.30 3.01
CA GLY A 84 -8.15 -7.86 3.12
C GLY A 84 -9.17 -9.00 3.18
N ASP A 85 -8.73 -10.25 3.36
CA ASP A 85 -9.61 -11.39 3.62
C ASP A 85 -9.68 -11.68 5.13
N PRO A 86 -10.84 -11.48 5.80
CA PRO A 86 -10.98 -11.72 7.24
C PRO A 86 -10.85 -13.20 7.64
N THR A 87 -11.05 -14.14 6.71
CA THR A 87 -10.85 -15.58 6.98
C THR A 87 -9.41 -16.02 6.70
N GLY A 88 -8.65 -15.23 5.94
CA GLY A 88 -7.32 -15.57 5.48
C GLY A 88 -7.28 -16.71 4.45
N THR A 89 -8.42 -17.13 3.89
CA THR A 89 -8.50 -18.28 2.96
C THR A 89 -8.33 -17.89 1.49
N GLY A 90 -8.34 -16.60 1.18
CA GLY A 90 -8.34 -16.03 -0.17
C GLY A 90 -9.74 -15.86 -0.78
N THR A 91 -10.80 -16.19 -0.05
CA THR A 91 -12.18 -16.23 -0.58
C THR A 91 -13.20 -15.45 0.26
N GLY A 92 -12.81 -14.95 1.43
CA GLY A 92 -13.70 -14.17 2.28
C GLY A 92 -13.84 -12.72 1.83
N GLY A 93 -14.71 -12.01 2.53
CA GLY A 93 -15.01 -10.60 2.30
C GLY A 93 -15.71 -9.97 3.51
N SER A 94 -16.05 -8.70 3.38
CA SER A 94 -16.78 -7.93 4.38
C SER A 94 -18.29 -8.18 4.30
N ASP A 95 -19.03 -7.57 5.24
CA ASP A 95 -20.49 -7.53 5.25
C ASP A 95 -21.09 -6.56 4.23
N LEU A 96 -20.26 -5.74 3.56
CA LEU A 96 -20.71 -4.78 2.57
C LEU A 96 -21.01 -5.44 1.23
N PRO A 97 -21.87 -4.84 0.38
CA PRO A 97 -22.09 -5.29 -0.97
C PRO A 97 -20.82 -5.31 -1.82
N ASN A 98 -20.83 -6.11 -2.89
CA ASN A 98 -19.78 -6.06 -3.90
C ASN A 98 -19.83 -4.74 -4.68
N ILE A 99 -18.65 -4.30 -5.10
CA ILE A 99 -18.44 -3.09 -5.89
C ILE A 99 -18.35 -3.49 -7.36
N LYS A 100 -19.08 -2.76 -8.21
CA LYS A 100 -18.89 -2.87 -9.67
C LYS A 100 -17.50 -2.39 -10.05
N ALA A 101 -16.92 -3.00 -11.08
CA ALA A 101 -15.61 -2.61 -11.57
C ALA A 101 -15.54 -1.12 -11.94
N GLU A 102 -14.46 -0.45 -11.51
CA GLU A 102 -14.12 0.94 -11.89
C GLU A 102 -12.78 0.91 -12.64
N PHE A 103 -12.70 0.07 -13.69
CA PHE A 103 -11.50 -0.05 -14.50
C PHE A 103 -11.09 1.32 -15.06
N ASN A 104 -9.81 1.67 -14.88
CA ASN A 104 -9.30 2.98 -15.22
C ASN A 104 -7.94 2.90 -15.93
N SER A 105 -7.43 4.05 -16.38
CA SER A 105 -6.18 4.16 -17.14
C SER A 105 -4.93 4.29 -16.26
N THR A 106 -5.06 4.20 -14.94
CA THR A 106 -3.91 4.24 -14.02
C THR A 106 -3.04 3.01 -14.23
N ASN A 107 -1.73 3.21 -14.38
CA ASN A 107 -0.80 2.10 -14.56
C ASN A 107 -0.62 1.34 -13.25
N PHE A 108 -0.66 0.01 -13.32
CA PHE A 108 -0.25 -0.88 -12.24
C PHE A 108 1.28 -0.93 -12.10
N GLY A 109 1.91 0.19 -11.78
CA GLY A 109 3.34 0.25 -11.45
C GLY A 109 3.64 -0.24 -10.03
N ARG A 110 4.92 -0.16 -9.64
CA ARG A 110 5.33 -0.43 -8.26
C ARG A 110 4.57 0.47 -7.28
N GLY A 111 4.02 -0.14 -6.24
CA GLY A 111 3.22 0.53 -5.21
C GLY A 111 1.77 0.82 -5.62
N ALA A 112 1.37 0.53 -6.87
CA ALA A 112 -0.04 0.63 -7.24
C ALA A 112 -0.86 -0.34 -6.37
N VAL A 113 -2.01 0.15 -5.89
CA VAL A 113 -2.92 -0.61 -5.03
C VAL A 113 -4.19 -0.92 -5.80
N GLY A 114 -4.40 -2.22 -6.04
CA GLY A 114 -5.53 -2.74 -6.81
C GLY A 114 -6.53 -3.47 -5.95
N MET A 115 -7.79 -3.46 -6.36
CA MET A 115 -8.82 -4.28 -5.71
C MET A 115 -8.83 -5.68 -6.29
N ALA A 116 -8.79 -6.69 -5.42
CA ALA A 116 -8.93 -8.08 -5.82
C ALA A 116 -10.40 -8.40 -6.14
N ARG A 117 -10.61 -9.38 -7.01
CA ARG A 117 -11.94 -9.87 -7.40
C ARG A 117 -11.87 -11.33 -7.82
N SER A 118 -13.03 -11.99 -7.88
CA SER A 118 -13.18 -13.28 -8.54
C SER A 118 -13.18 -13.13 -10.07
N SER A 119 -13.54 -14.19 -10.80
CA SER A 119 -13.73 -14.15 -12.25
C SER A 119 -14.81 -13.13 -12.68
N ASN A 120 -15.82 -12.88 -11.84
CA ASN A 120 -16.80 -11.83 -12.09
C ASN A 120 -16.16 -10.44 -11.89
N PRO A 121 -16.12 -9.57 -12.91
CA PRO A 121 -15.60 -8.21 -12.80
C PRO A 121 -16.20 -7.39 -11.65
N ASP A 122 -17.48 -7.60 -11.34
CA ASP A 122 -18.24 -6.85 -10.33
C ASP A 122 -18.29 -7.56 -8.96
N SER A 123 -17.25 -8.34 -8.63
CA SER A 123 -17.17 -9.10 -7.38
C SER A 123 -16.16 -8.55 -6.36
N ALA A 124 -15.58 -7.39 -6.63
CA ALA A 124 -14.71 -6.70 -5.68
C ALA A 124 -15.45 -6.44 -4.36
N ASN A 125 -14.77 -6.61 -3.22
CA ASN A 125 -15.39 -6.41 -1.91
C ASN A 125 -14.46 -5.70 -0.91
N SER A 126 -13.48 -6.43 -0.36
CA SER A 126 -12.56 -5.92 0.69
C SER A 126 -11.11 -6.35 0.48
N GLN A 127 -10.88 -7.41 -0.29
CA GLN A 127 -9.52 -7.84 -0.61
C GLN A 127 -8.86 -6.88 -1.59
N PHE A 128 -7.61 -6.51 -1.31
CA PHE A 128 -6.80 -5.68 -2.17
C PHE A 128 -5.36 -6.19 -2.22
N PHE A 129 -4.58 -5.68 -3.17
CA PHE A 129 -3.17 -6.04 -3.33
C PHE A 129 -2.31 -4.81 -3.61
N ILE A 130 -1.04 -4.90 -3.22
CA ILE A 130 -0.01 -3.88 -3.48
C ILE A 130 1.03 -4.49 -4.41
N CYS A 131 1.30 -3.85 -5.55
CA CYS A 131 2.30 -4.30 -6.51
C CYS A 131 3.73 -4.06 -6.02
N PHE A 132 4.57 -5.10 -6.00
CA PHE A 132 6.00 -4.99 -5.71
C PHE A 132 6.78 -4.37 -6.87
N THR A 133 6.35 -4.63 -8.10
CA THR A 133 7.01 -4.17 -9.32
C THR A 133 5.95 -3.69 -10.31
N ASP A 134 6.31 -3.54 -11.59
CA ASP A 134 5.33 -3.34 -12.65
C ASP A 134 4.43 -4.57 -12.82
N CYS A 135 3.14 -4.38 -12.59
CA CYS A 135 2.06 -5.31 -12.87
C CYS A 135 1.19 -4.82 -14.03
N SER A 136 1.76 -4.13 -15.04
CA SER A 136 1.00 -3.49 -16.12
C SER A 136 0.11 -4.45 -16.93
N PHE A 137 0.37 -5.75 -16.88
CA PHE A 137 -0.50 -6.79 -17.43
C PHE A 137 -1.90 -6.81 -16.77
N LEU A 138 -2.09 -6.19 -15.61
CA LEU A 138 -3.39 -6.01 -14.93
C LEU A 138 -4.15 -4.76 -15.41
N ASN A 139 -3.52 -3.87 -16.17
CA ASN A 139 -4.13 -2.62 -16.63
C ASN A 139 -5.44 -2.88 -17.36
N LYS A 140 -6.46 -2.06 -17.06
CA LYS A 140 -7.83 -2.18 -17.61
C LYS A 140 -8.57 -3.50 -17.28
N GLN A 141 -7.99 -4.37 -16.45
CA GLN A 141 -8.60 -5.64 -16.01
C GLN A 141 -8.94 -5.65 -14.51
N TYR A 142 -8.32 -4.75 -13.75
CA TYR A 142 -8.51 -4.54 -12.31
C TYR A 142 -8.65 -3.06 -12.01
N THR A 143 -9.33 -2.73 -10.91
CA THR A 143 -9.48 -1.35 -10.44
C THR A 143 -8.25 -0.96 -9.62
N VAL A 144 -7.48 0.03 -10.08
CA VAL A 144 -6.54 0.77 -9.22
C VAL A 144 -7.35 1.79 -8.41
N TRP A 145 -7.18 1.80 -7.09
CA TRP A 145 -7.86 2.75 -6.20
C TRP A 145 -6.90 3.58 -5.35
N GLY A 146 -5.61 3.23 -5.32
CA GLY A 146 -4.61 3.97 -4.58
C GLY A 146 -3.18 3.68 -5.03
N GLN A 147 -2.25 4.41 -4.41
CA GLN A 147 -0.82 4.31 -4.66
C GLN A 147 -0.07 4.44 -3.34
N VAL A 148 0.86 3.52 -3.08
CA VAL A 148 1.85 3.68 -2.00
C VAL A 148 2.75 4.85 -2.36
N VAL A 149 2.77 5.86 -1.49
CA VAL A 149 3.58 7.08 -1.64
C VAL A 149 4.74 7.12 -0.64
N GLU A 150 4.62 6.40 0.50
CA GLU A 150 5.72 6.20 1.45
C GLU A 150 5.67 4.80 2.07
N GLY A 151 6.82 4.32 2.53
CA GLY A 151 6.91 3.05 3.26
C GLY A 151 6.93 1.80 2.38
N MET A 152 7.22 1.92 1.08
CA MET A 152 7.27 0.77 0.18
C MET A 152 8.31 -0.29 0.64
N GLN A 153 9.41 0.14 1.28
CA GLN A 153 10.39 -0.77 1.89
C GLN A 153 9.83 -1.67 3.00
N PHE A 154 8.69 -1.30 3.61
CA PHE A 154 8.00 -2.14 4.60
C PHE A 154 7.09 -3.16 3.92
N VAL A 155 6.48 -2.79 2.78
CA VAL A 155 5.76 -3.74 1.93
C VAL A 155 6.71 -4.81 1.41
N ASP A 156 7.90 -4.44 0.95
CA ASP A 156 8.91 -5.37 0.42
C ASP A 156 9.30 -6.47 1.43
N GLN A 157 9.21 -6.20 2.73
CA GLN A 157 9.54 -7.14 3.82
C GLN A 157 8.45 -8.16 4.11
N ILE A 158 7.24 -8.02 3.56
CA ILE A 158 6.13 -8.95 3.81
C ILE A 158 6.51 -10.35 3.33
N LYS A 159 6.40 -11.35 4.21
CA LYS A 159 6.80 -12.74 3.89
C LYS A 159 6.04 -13.31 2.70
N ARG A 160 6.76 -14.02 1.82
CA ARG A 160 6.24 -14.62 0.59
C ARG A 160 5.52 -15.95 0.85
N GLY A 161 4.56 -16.30 -0.01
CA GLY A 161 3.85 -17.58 -0.04
C GLY A 161 2.38 -17.49 -0.43
N GLU A 162 1.76 -18.63 -0.72
CA GLU A 162 0.35 -18.76 -1.12
C GLU A 162 -0.37 -19.92 -0.37
N PRO A 163 -0.58 -19.83 0.96
CA PRO A 163 -0.22 -18.73 1.84
C PRO A 163 1.23 -18.82 2.39
N PRO A 164 1.79 -17.72 2.93
CA PRO A 164 3.03 -17.77 3.69
C PRO A 164 2.92 -18.70 4.91
N ALA A 165 4.02 -19.36 5.30
CA ALA A 165 4.02 -20.24 6.48
C ALA A 165 3.73 -19.49 7.80
N ASN A 166 4.19 -18.24 7.89
CA ASN A 166 3.92 -17.33 9.00
C ASN A 166 3.49 -15.97 8.42
N PRO A 167 2.24 -15.80 7.99
CA PRO A 167 1.78 -14.58 7.31
C PRO A 167 1.96 -13.34 8.18
N ASP A 168 2.47 -12.27 7.59
CA ASP A 168 2.43 -10.95 8.21
C ASP A 168 1.00 -10.38 8.14
N LYS A 169 0.74 -9.30 8.88
CA LYS A 169 -0.60 -8.73 9.02
C LYS A 169 -0.60 -7.22 8.99
N ILE A 170 -1.76 -6.66 8.68
CA ILE A 170 -2.09 -5.26 8.95
C ILE A 170 -2.22 -5.14 10.48
N VAL A 171 -1.28 -4.45 11.12
CA VAL A 171 -1.36 -4.18 12.56
C VAL A 171 -2.52 -3.22 12.82
N LYS A 172 -2.62 -2.18 11.99
CA LYS A 172 -3.73 -1.22 12.03
C LYS A 172 -3.88 -0.53 10.68
N MET A 173 -5.11 -0.26 10.26
CA MET A 173 -5.39 0.63 9.13
C MET A 173 -6.16 1.85 9.61
N THR A 174 -5.82 3.04 9.13
CA THR A 174 -6.44 4.30 9.59
C THR A 174 -6.55 5.29 8.44
N VAL A 175 -7.70 5.95 8.30
CA VAL A 175 -7.83 7.15 7.45
C VAL A 175 -7.09 8.28 8.15
N ALA A 176 -6.15 8.93 7.46
CA ALA A 176 -5.23 9.87 8.09
C ALA A 176 -5.95 11.04 8.80
N ALA A 177 -7.09 11.49 8.27
CA ALA A 177 -7.94 12.49 8.90
C ALA A 177 -8.46 12.09 10.30
N ASP A 178 -8.57 10.78 10.58
CA ASP A 178 -9.05 10.23 11.85
C ASP A 178 -7.88 9.88 12.81
N ASP A 179 -6.63 10.06 12.40
CA ASP A 179 -5.46 9.82 13.26
C ASP A 179 -5.34 10.93 14.31
N LYS A 180 -5.67 10.61 15.57
CA LYS A 180 -5.62 11.53 16.71
C LYS A 180 -4.25 12.17 16.94
N LYS A 181 -3.16 11.60 16.39
CA LYS A 181 -1.83 12.23 16.43
C LYS A 181 -1.72 13.40 15.45
N ALA A 182 -2.34 13.35 14.28
CA ALA A 182 -2.31 14.43 13.29
C ALA A 182 -3.08 15.68 13.76
N ALA A 183 -4.10 15.50 14.61
CA ALA A 183 -4.87 16.60 15.20
C ALA A 183 -4.11 17.35 16.32
N ALA A 184 -3.05 16.77 16.89
CA ALA A 184 -2.28 17.36 17.99
C ALA A 184 -1.04 18.15 17.53
N SER A 185 -0.80 18.22 16.22
CA SER A 185 0.36 18.93 15.61
C SER A 185 -0.05 20.18 14.83
N LYS A 186 -1.32 20.58 14.89
CA LYS A 186 -1.82 21.89 14.46
C LYS A 186 -2.13 22.75 15.69
#